data_AF-A0A3M6VH54-F1
#
_entry.id   AF-A0A3M6VH54-F1
#
_cell.length_a   1.000
_cell.length_b   1.000
_cell.length_c   1.000
_cell.angle_alpha   90.00
_cell.angle_beta   90.00
_cell.angle_gamma   90.00
#
_symmetry.space_group_name_H-M   'P 1'
#
loop_
_entity.id
_entity.type
_entity.pdbx_description
1 polymer ?
#
loop_
_entity_poly.entity_id
_entity_poly.type
_entity_poly.pdbx_seq_one_letter_code
_entity_poly.pdbx_strand_id
1 'polypeptide(L)'
;MYCGCSNRERPEGCESHQLERDPRLFLSKLYHLSPSNGLASDSLSLALPTYVVMYSTMAAKIRPLLADIRFLETASFFHSDVSGDADSSEVVSSMLVYKRE
;
A
#
# COMPACT_ATOMS: atom_id res chain seq x y z
N MET A 1 6.01 14.94 38.27
CA MET A 1 5.13 14.71 37.11
C MET A 1 6.02 14.60 35.89
N TYR A 2 6.18 13.40 35.32
CA TYR A 2 6.86 13.24 34.03
C TYR A 2 5.78 13.03 32.96
N CYS A 3 5.59 14.05 32.13
CA CYS A 3 4.73 13.98 30.96
C CYS A 3 5.47 13.26 29.82
N GLY A 4 4.81 12.23 29.27
CA GLY A 4 4.79 11.92 27.84
C GLY A 4 6.08 11.41 27.18
N CYS A 5 6.12 10.10 26.91
CA CYS A 5 6.63 9.51 25.66
C CYS A 5 6.19 8.04 25.60
N SER A 6 4.87 7.81 25.52
CA SER A 6 4.31 6.47 25.30
C SER A 6 4.27 6.09 23.81
N ASN A 7 5.22 6.58 23.01
CA ASN A 7 5.49 6.08 21.66
C ASN A 7 6.67 5.12 21.75
N ARG A 8 6.43 3.93 22.31
CA ARG A 8 7.28 2.78 21.99
C ARG A 8 7.08 2.51 20.51
N GLU A 9 7.97 3.01 19.67
CA GLU A 9 8.09 2.54 18.30
C GLU A 9 8.18 1.01 18.37
N ARG A 10 7.17 0.34 17.80
CA ARG A 10 7.17 -1.11 17.72
C ARG A 10 8.48 -1.57 17.06
N PRO A 11 9.06 -2.72 17.41
CA PRO A 11 10.30 -3.19 16.79
C PRO A 11 10.19 -3.34 15.27
N GLU A 12 8.97 -3.41 14.74
CA GLU A 12 8.64 -3.42 13.31
C GLU A 12 8.64 -2.04 12.64
N GLY A 13 8.83 -0.94 13.38
CA GLY A 13 8.69 0.45 12.90
C GLY A 13 7.23 0.91 12.80
N CYS A 14 7.00 2.14 12.34
CA CYS A 14 5.65 2.63 12.07
C CYS A 14 5.06 2.03 10.77
N GLU A 15 3.74 2.12 10.60
CA GLU A 15 3.00 1.43 9.53
C GLU A 15 3.52 1.76 8.12
N SER A 16 3.98 2.98 7.89
CA SER A 16 4.58 3.37 6.61
C SER A 16 5.84 2.56 6.28
N HIS A 17 6.75 2.40 7.25
CA HIS A 17 7.96 1.59 7.05
C HIS A 17 7.64 0.12 6.79
N GLN A 18 6.60 -0.41 7.44
CA GLN A 18 6.16 -1.79 7.23
C GLN A 18 5.58 -1.99 5.83
N LEU A 19 4.75 -1.04 5.36
CA LEU A 19 4.20 -1.03 4.01
C LEU A 19 5.30 -0.93 2.94
N GLU A 20 6.31 -0.09 3.16
CA GLU A 20 7.42 0.07 2.22
C GLU A 20 8.31 -1.18 2.11
N ARG A 21 8.54 -1.85 3.25
CA ARG A 21 9.38 -3.05 3.35
C ARG A 21 8.73 -4.27 2.70
N ASP A 22 7.48 -4.56 3.04
CA ASP A 22 6.74 -5.70 2.46
C ASP A 22 5.25 -5.33 2.30
N PRO A 23 4.89 -4.66 1.18
CA PRO A 23 3.53 -4.18 0.98
C PRO A 23 2.54 -5.34 0.82
N ARG A 24 2.99 -6.49 0.30
CA ARG A 24 2.12 -7.65 0.13
C ARG A 24 1.72 -8.25 1.48
N LEU A 25 2.69 -8.48 2.37
CA LEU A 25 2.42 -9.03 3.69
C LEU A 25 1.63 -8.04 4.56
N PHE A 26 1.99 -6.75 4.50
CA PHE A 26 1.28 -5.71 5.24
C PHE A 26 -0.19 -5.64 4.85
N LEU A 27 -0.50 -5.52 3.55
CA LEU A 27 -1.88 -5.43 3.06
C LEU A 27 -2.65 -6.74 3.28
N SER A 28 -2.00 -7.89 3.14
CA SER A 28 -2.61 -9.19 3.44
C SER A 28 -3.04 -9.31 4.90
N LYS A 29 -2.26 -8.76 5.83
CA LYS A 29 -2.62 -8.71 7.25
C LYS A 29 -3.71 -7.70 7.52
N LEU A 30 -3.59 -6.49 6.98
CA LEU A 30 -4.54 -5.38 7.17
C LEU A 30 -5.96 -5.75 6.73
N TYR A 31 -6.08 -6.49 5.61
CA TYR A 31 -7.36 -6.90 5.03
C TYR A 31 -7.69 -8.38 5.26
N HIS A 32 -6.95 -9.10 6.12
CA HIS A 32 -7.14 -10.52 6.42
C HIS A 32 -7.28 -11.42 5.17
N LEU A 33 -6.41 -11.23 4.18
CA LEU A 33 -6.46 -11.92 2.88
C LEU A 33 -5.85 -13.33 2.90
N SER A 34 -5.24 -13.75 4.01
CA SER A 34 -4.64 -15.08 4.15
C SER A 34 -5.70 -16.14 4.48
N PRO A 35 -5.53 -17.38 3.98
CA PRO A 35 -6.41 -18.49 4.35
C PRO A 35 -6.34 -18.67 5.88
N SER A 36 -7.51 -18.61 6.49
CA SER A 36 -7.74 -18.69 7.93
C SER A 36 -7.07 -19.93 8.55
N ASN A 37 -5.87 -19.74 9.10
CA ASN A 37 -5.37 -20.57 10.20
C ASN A 37 -5.59 -19.83 11.51
N GLY A 38 -6.86 -19.67 11.87
CA GLY A 38 -7.34 -19.81 13.26
C GLY A 38 -6.69 -18.98 14.37
N LEU A 39 -6.05 -17.84 14.09
CA LEU A 39 -5.78 -16.83 15.11
C LEU A 39 -6.48 -15.53 14.71
N ALA A 40 -7.66 -15.33 15.27
CA ALA A 40 -8.27 -14.02 15.39
C ALA A 40 -7.28 -13.11 16.12
N SER A 41 -6.51 -12.34 15.37
CA SER A 41 -5.82 -11.18 15.91
C SER A 41 -6.87 -10.08 15.97
N ASP A 42 -7.13 -9.55 17.16
CA ASP A 42 -8.07 -8.45 17.47
C ASP A 42 -7.68 -7.10 16.83
N SER A 43 -7.13 -7.13 15.61
CA SER A 43 -6.78 -5.95 14.84
C SER A 43 -7.94 -5.63 13.92
N LEU A 44 -8.55 -4.46 14.13
CA LEU A 44 -9.52 -3.77 13.26
C LEU A 44 -9.55 -4.32 11.84
N SER A 45 -10.39 -5.32 11.59
CA SER A 45 -10.58 -5.89 10.26
C SER A 45 -11.21 -4.82 9.39
N LEU A 46 -10.42 -4.19 8.53
CA LEU A 46 -10.91 -3.20 7.60
C LEU A 46 -11.57 -3.92 6.43
N ALA A 47 -12.78 -3.49 6.09
CA ALA A 47 -13.42 -3.94 4.86
C ALA A 47 -12.52 -3.61 3.67
N LEU A 48 -12.38 -4.55 2.74
CA LEU A 48 -11.66 -4.32 1.49
C LEU A 48 -12.26 -3.10 0.77
N PRO A 49 -11.43 -2.17 0.27
CA PRO A 49 -11.91 -0.96 -0.40
C PRO A 49 -12.56 -1.29 -1.76
N THR A 50 -13.34 -0.34 -2.30
CA THR A 50 -13.88 -0.44 -3.67
C THR A 50 -12.86 0.01 -4.72
N TYR A 51 -12.05 1.01 -4.37
CA TYR A 51 -11.02 1.57 -5.24
C TYR A 51 -9.70 1.66 -4.51
N VAL A 52 -8.60 1.46 -5.24
CA VAL A 52 -7.25 1.66 -4.73
C VAL A 52 -6.50 2.53 -5.72
N VAL A 53 -5.82 3.56 -5.22
CA VAL A 53 -4.98 4.44 -6.02
C VAL A 53 -3.56 4.35 -5.50
N MET A 54 -2.60 4.06 -6.39
CA MET A 54 -1.20 3.94 -6.00
C MET A 54 -0.26 4.25 -7.16
N TYR A 55 1.00 4.57 -6.86
CA TYR A 55 2.03 4.70 -7.88
C TYR A 55 2.35 3.36 -8.55
N SER A 56 2.70 3.40 -9.83
CA SER A 56 3.03 2.23 -10.66
C SER A 56 4.16 1.39 -10.06
N THR A 57 5.14 2.03 -9.40
CA THR A 57 6.24 1.36 -8.69
C THR A 57 5.74 0.49 -7.52
N MET A 58 4.72 0.95 -6.78
CA MET A 58 4.08 0.17 -5.73
C MET A 58 3.17 -0.91 -6.33
N ALA A 59 2.39 -0.57 -7.35
CA ALA A 59 1.50 -1.51 -8.04
C ALA A 59 2.27 -2.73 -8.58
N ALA A 60 3.46 -2.52 -9.13
CA ALA A 60 4.32 -3.61 -9.60
C ALA A 60 4.67 -4.62 -8.50
N LYS A 61 4.89 -4.15 -7.25
CA LYS A 61 5.23 -5.02 -6.11
C LYS A 61 4.06 -5.88 -5.63
N ILE A 62 2.84 -5.40 -5.78
CA ILE A 62 1.62 -6.07 -5.26
C ILE A 62 0.66 -6.52 -6.36
N ARG A 63 1.09 -6.51 -7.63
CA ARG A 63 0.25 -6.93 -8.76
C ARG A 63 -0.38 -8.32 -8.58
N PRO A 64 0.35 -9.35 -8.08
CA PRO A 64 -0.27 -10.65 -7.82
C PRO A 64 -1.38 -10.56 -6.77
N LEU A 65 -1.15 -9.79 -5.70
CA LEU A 65 -2.15 -9.59 -4.66
C LEU A 65 -3.41 -8.93 -5.23
N LEU A 66 -3.27 -7.83 -5.99
CA LEU A 66 -4.39 -7.15 -6.62
C LEU A 66 -5.23 -8.08 -7.50
N ALA A 67 -4.59 -8.98 -8.26
CA ALA A 67 -5.28 -9.99 -9.05
C ALA A 67 -6.03 -11.01 -8.16
N ASP A 68 -5.39 -11.50 -7.08
CA ASP A 68 -6.00 -12.44 -6.14
C ASP A 68 -7.28 -11.88 -5.49
N ILE A 69 -7.31 -10.56 -5.22
CA ILE A 69 -8.47 -9.85 -4.66
C ILE A 69 -9.40 -9.19 -5.70
N ARG A 70 -9.29 -9.57 -6.98
CA ARG A 70 -10.16 -9.10 -8.08
C ARG A 70 -10.19 -7.58 -8.28
N PHE A 71 -9.03 -6.95 -8.11
CA PHE A 71 -8.84 -5.55 -8.49
C PHE A 71 -8.33 -5.47 -9.93
N LEU A 72 -9.05 -4.71 -10.76
CA LEU A 72 -8.70 -4.43 -12.15
C LEU A 72 -8.32 -2.98 -12.32
N GLU A 73 -7.24 -2.75 -13.07
CA GLU A 73 -6.83 -1.40 -13.44
C GLU A 73 -7.91 -0.76 -14.31
N THR A 74 -8.39 0.42 -13.90
CA THR A 74 -9.45 1.15 -14.59
C THR A 74 -9.00 2.50 -15.13
N ALA A 75 -7.89 3.05 -14.62
CA ALA A 75 -7.33 4.31 -15.09
C ALA A 75 -5.85 4.43 -14.72
N SER A 76 -5.10 5.20 -15.50
CA SER A 76 -3.74 5.62 -15.20
C SER A 76 -3.57 7.11 -15.46
N PHE A 77 -2.88 7.79 -14.56
CA PHE A 77 -2.60 9.23 -14.62
C PHE A 77 -1.08 9.43 -14.61
N PHE A 78 -0.58 10.19 -15.58
CA PHE A 78 0.82 10.59 -15.60
C PHE A 78 0.94 11.93 -14.89
N HIS A 79 1.78 11.99 -13.84
CA HIS A 79 2.24 13.30 -13.38
C HIS A 79 3.21 13.80 -14.44
N SER A 80 2.82 14.82 -15.19
CA SER A 80 3.80 15.58 -15.96
C SER A 80 4.48 16.53 -14.99
N ASP A 81 5.78 16.36 -14.80
CA ASP A 81 6.59 17.41 -14.22
C ASP A 81 6.56 18.58 -15.21
N VAL A 82 6.10 19.73 -14.73
CA VAL A 82 6.17 20.99 -15.46
C VAL A 82 7.66 21.24 -15.70
N SER A 83 8.04 21.16 -16.98
CA SER A 83 9.40 21.37 -17.49
C SER A 83 10.05 22.62 -16.88
N GLY A 84 11.09 22.41 -16.08
CA GLY A 84 11.92 23.46 -15.51
C GLY A 84 13.24 22.88 -15.01
N ASP A 85 14.19 22.78 -15.94
CA ASP A 85 15.59 22.36 -15.81
C ASP A 85 15.95 20.86 -15.78
N ALA A 86 16.63 20.50 -16.87
CA ALA A 86 17.82 19.65 -16.97
C ALA A 86 17.78 18.21 -16.43
N ASP A 87 17.71 17.27 -17.37
CA ASP A 87 18.39 15.96 -17.34
C ASP A 87 18.04 14.99 -16.21
N SER A 88 16.85 15.08 -15.63
CA SER A 88 16.37 14.01 -14.77
C SER A 88 15.81 12.85 -15.59
N SER A 89 16.55 11.74 -15.66
CA SER A 89 16.04 10.39 -15.96
C SER A 89 15.11 9.90 -14.84
N GLU A 90 14.19 10.75 -14.39
CA GLU A 90 13.21 10.40 -13.37
C GLU A 90 12.26 9.37 -13.98
N VAL A 91 12.24 8.18 -13.37
CA VAL A 91 11.28 7.14 -13.70
C VAL A 91 9.90 7.73 -13.48
N VAL A 92 9.24 8.13 -14.58
CA VAL A 92 7.89 8.73 -14.56
C VAL A 92 6.95 7.73 -13.90
N SER A 93 6.70 7.93 -12.62
CA SER A 93 5.81 7.08 -11.83
C SER A 93 4.39 7.54 -12.10
N SER A 94 3.66 6.77 -12.90
CA SER A 94 2.22 7.01 -13.10
C SER A 94 1.43 6.59 -11.86
N MET A 95 0.31 7.27 -11.63
CA MET A 95 -0.66 6.91 -10.61
C MET A 95 -1.73 6.01 -11.24
N LEU A 96 -1.85 4.79 -10.74
CA LEU A 96 -2.78 3.77 -11.23
C LEU A 96 -3.99 3.67 -10.30
N VAL A 97 -5.18 3.55 -10.89
CA VAL A 97 -6.45 3.33 -10.19
C VAL A 97 -6.92 1.92 -10.49
N TYR A 98 -7.16 1.16 -9.43
CA TYR A 98 -7.76 -0.16 -9.48
C TYR A 98 -9.16 -0.13 -8.87
N LYS A 99 -10.10 -0.87 -9.49
CA LYS A 99 -11.46 -1.07 -8.99
C LYS A 99 -11.68 -2.55 -8.68
N ARG A 100 -12.35 -2.84 -7.57
CA ARG A 100 -12.78 -4.19 -7.22
C ARG A 100 -14.03 -4.59 -8.01
N GLU A 101 -13.99 -5.74 -8.67
CA GLU A 101 -15.16 -6.37 -9.31
C GLU A 101 -16.07 -7.14 -8.35
#